data_AF-A0A921TBH7-F1
#
_entry.id   AF-A0A921TBH7-F1
#
_cell.length_a   1.000
_cell.length_b   1.000
_cell.length_c   1.000
_cell.angle_alpha   90.00
_cell.angle_beta   90.00
_cell.angle_gamma   90.00
#
_symmetry.space_group_name_H-M   'P 1'
#
loop_
_entity.id
_entity.type
_entity.pdbx_description
1 polymer ?
#
loop_
_entity_poly.entity_id
_entity_poly.type
_entity_poly.pdbx_seq_one_letter_code
_entity_poly.pdbx_strand_id
1 'polypeptide(L)'
;MRKQLMIPALLAMSVALAACSTPPNANLENARTNFSSLQTNPQATKLAALETKDASDWLDKADKAYRDKEDEKKVDQLAYLTNQRVEVAKDTIVLRESEAKLKNAGDERARALLDARDAQIKQLQNSLNAKQTDRGTLVTFGDVLFATNKSDLKSSGLVNITKLAQFLRDNPDRKVIVE
;
A
#
# COMPACT_ATOMS: atom_id res chain seq x y z
N MET A 1 -27.34 7.36 79.49
CA MET A 1 -26.03 8.01 79.20
C MET A 1 -25.19 7.07 78.35
N ARG A 2 -24.43 7.57 77.35
CA ARG A 2 -23.57 6.82 76.39
C ARG A 2 -24.23 6.13 75.18
N LYS A 3 -24.97 6.85 74.32
CA LYS A 3 -25.22 6.41 72.93
C LYS A 3 -24.82 7.42 71.84
N GLN A 4 -24.39 8.62 72.23
CA GLN A 4 -23.99 9.69 71.29
C GLN A 4 -22.49 9.72 70.95
N LEU A 5 -21.69 8.80 71.51
CA LEU A 5 -20.26 8.68 71.21
C LEU A 5 -19.93 7.67 70.11
N MET A 6 -20.91 6.95 69.56
CA MET A 6 -20.71 5.90 68.54
C MET A 6 -20.85 6.42 67.09
N ILE A 7 -21.47 7.58 66.88
CA ILE A 7 -21.69 8.16 65.54
C ILE A 7 -20.45 8.86 64.95
N PRO A 8 -19.59 9.59 65.71
CA PRO A 8 -18.43 10.25 65.11
C PRO A 8 -17.28 9.29 64.75
N ALA A 9 -17.29 8.05 65.26
CA ALA A 9 -16.26 7.06 64.96
C ALA A 9 -16.38 6.45 63.54
N LEU A 10 -17.59 6.42 62.97
CA LEU A 10 -17.83 5.90 61.61
C LEU A 10 -17.48 6.91 60.50
N LEU A 11 -17.55 8.22 60.79
CA LEU A 11 -17.25 9.29 59.83
C LEU A 11 -15.75 9.58 59.71
N ALA A 12 -14.95 9.23 60.73
CA ALA A 12 -13.49 9.34 60.67
C ALA A 12 -12.85 8.23 59.81
N MET A 13 -13.53 7.10 59.60
CA MET A 13 -13.00 5.97 58.85
C MET A 13 -13.05 6.17 57.32
N SER A 14 -13.92 7.05 56.81
CA SER A 14 -14.06 7.30 55.36
C SER A 14 -13.04 8.30 54.79
N VAL A 15 -12.35 9.07 55.63
CA VAL A 15 -11.34 10.06 55.20
C VAL A 15 -9.96 9.41 54.99
N ALA A 16 -9.73 8.21 55.52
CA ALA A 16 -8.45 7.51 55.41
C ALA A 16 -8.19 6.87 54.03
N LEU A 17 -9.18 6.82 53.12
CA LEU A 17 -9.02 6.21 51.78
C LEU A 17 -8.51 7.18 50.69
N ALA A 18 -8.34 8.47 50.98
CA ALA A 18 -7.92 9.45 49.97
C ALA A 18 -6.39 9.56 49.77
N ALA A 19 -5.57 8.73 50.44
CA ALA A 19 -4.13 8.97 50.58
C ALA A 19 -3.20 8.27 49.54
N CYS A 20 -3.74 7.70 48.45
CA CYS A 20 -2.92 7.08 47.39
C CYS A 20 -3.06 7.78 46.04
N SER A 21 -3.11 9.12 46.01
CA SER A 21 -3.05 9.86 44.74
C SER A 21 -1.61 10.24 44.41
N THR A 22 -0.97 9.51 43.49
CA THR A 22 0.29 9.93 42.86
C THR A 22 -0.04 11.09 41.91
N PRO A 23 0.66 12.24 41.97
CA PRO A 23 0.34 13.40 41.15
C PRO A 23 0.46 13.09 39.65
N PRO A 24 -0.53 13.48 38.83
CA PRO A 24 -0.59 13.08 37.42
C PRO A 24 0.60 13.64 36.62
N ASN A 25 1.19 12.81 35.75
CA ASN A 25 2.18 13.25 34.77
C ASN A 25 1.50 13.42 33.39
N ALA A 26 1.48 14.65 32.89
CA ALA A 26 0.79 14.99 31.64
C ALA A 26 1.44 14.35 30.40
N ASN A 27 2.77 14.22 30.36
CA ASN A 27 3.47 13.61 29.22
C ASN A 27 3.16 12.13 29.09
N LEU A 28 3.12 11.42 30.22
CA LEU A 28 2.75 10.01 30.26
C LEU A 28 1.30 9.80 29.82
N GLU A 29 0.38 10.66 30.24
CA GLU A 29 -1.03 10.54 29.84
C GLU A 29 -1.22 10.79 28.33
N ASN A 30 -0.49 11.76 27.77
CA ASN A 30 -0.43 11.94 26.32
C ASN A 30 0.11 10.70 25.61
N ALA A 31 1.17 10.08 26.13
CA ALA A 31 1.74 8.86 25.57
C ALA A 31 0.75 7.68 25.59
N ARG A 32 0.02 7.49 26.70
CA ARG A 32 -1.05 6.48 26.81
C ARG A 32 -2.15 6.72 25.78
N THR A 33 -2.59 7.96 25.63
CA THR A 33 -3.63 8.35 24.66
C THR A 33 -3.18 8.07 23.23
N ASN A 34 -1.96 8.48 22.88
CA ASN A 34 -1.39 8.25 21.55
C ASN A 34 -1.22 6.76 21.24
N PHE A 35 -0.76 5.97 22.20
CA PHE A 35 -0.63 4.53 22.04
C PHE A 35 -2.00 3.84 21.91
N SER A 36 -3.00 4.23 22.71
CA SER A 36 -4.37 3.73 22.59
C SER A 36 -4.97 4.05 21.21
N SER A 37 -4.73 5.25 20.68
CA SER A 37 -5.11 5.60 19.32
C SER A 37 -4.40 4.74 18.26
N LEU A 38 -3.13 4.36 18.48
CA LEU A 38 -2.42 3.44 17.60
C LEU A 38 -3.02 2.03 17.67
N GLN A 39 -3.34 1.53 18.87
CA GLN A 39 -3.93 0.19 19.04
C GLN A 39 -5.31 0.04 18.43
N THR A 40 -6.11 1.12 18.40
CA THR A 40 -7.43 1.11 17.76
C THR A 40 -7.35 1.14 16.23
N ASN A 41 -6.18 1.42 15.64
CA ASN A 41 -5.96 1.31 14.21
C ASN A 41 -5.75 -0.17 13.81
N PRO A 42 -6.65 -0.78 13.00
CA PRO A 42 -6.51 -2.18 12.58
C PRO A 42 -5.21 -2.46 11.80
N GLN A 43 -4.66 -1.43 11.14
CA GLN A 43 -3.41 -1.56 10.39
C GLN A 43 -2.18 -1.66 11.29
N ALA A 44 -2.26 -1.24 12.55
CA ALA A 44 -1.13 -1.35 13.49
C ALA A 44 -0.69 -2.82 13.66
N THR A 45 -1.65 -3.74 13.82
CA THR A 45 -1.35 -5.18 13.93
C THR A 45 -0.99 -5.82 12.60
N LYS A 46 -1.57 -5.35 11.49
CA LYS A 46 -1.37 -5.93 10.17
C LYS A 46 -0.07 -5.49 9.51
N LEU A 47 0.27 -4.21 9.65
CA LEU A 47 1.33 -3.54 8.92
C LEU A 47 2.44 -3.02 9.81
N ALA A 48 2.27 -2.86 11.13
CA ALA A 48 3.32 -2.31 12.00
C ALA A 48 3.40 -3.04 13.35
N ALA A 49 3.26 -4.38 13.34
CA ALA A 49 3.15 -5.17 14.57
C ALA A 49 4.39 -5.04 15.47
N LEU A 50 5.58 -5.02 14.87
CA LEU A 50 6.84 -4.92 15.60
C LEU A 50 7.02 -3.53 16.22
N GLU A 51 6.72 -2.49 15.45
CA GLU A 51 6.83 -1.09 15.85
C GLU A 51 5.78 -0.74 16.92
N THR A 52 4.57 -1.30 16.78
CA THR A 52 3.51 -1.20 17.80
C THR A 52 3.92 -1.90 19.10
N LYS A 53 4.56 -3.07 19.00
CA LYS A 53 5.10 -3.75 20.19
C LYS A 53 6.20 -2.94 20.86
N ASP A 54 7.13 -2.38 20.09
CA ASP A 54 8.20 -1.53 20.65
C ASP A 54 7.60 -0.32 21.38
N ALA A 55 6.60 0.37 20.80
CA ALA A 55 5.87 1.44 21.46
C ALA A 55 5.22 0.98 22.79
N SER A 56 4.63 -0.22 22.82
CA SER A 56 4.09 -0.83 24.04
C SER A 56 5.17 -1.03 25.10
N ASP A 57 6.31 -1.60 24.72
CA ASP A 57 7.40 -1.92 25.63
C ASP A 57 8.03 -0.63 26.23
N TRP A 58 8.00 0.51 25.51
CA TRP A 58 8.39 1.82 26.04
C TRP A 58 7.34 2.44 26.96
N LEU A 59 6.05 2.30 26.62
CA LEU A 59 4.97 2.76 27.49
C LEU A 59 5.02 2.03 28.84
N ASP A 60 5.23 0.72 28.84
CA ASP A 60 5.35 -0.09 30.05
C ASP A 60 6.52 0.38 30.94
N LYS A 61 7.65 0.78 30.34
CA LYS A 61 8.77 1.37 31.08
C LYS A 61 8.39 2.70 31.72
N ALA A 62 7.68 3.57 30.98
CA ALA A 62 7.24 4.86 31.48
C ALA A 62 6.23 4.71 32.63
N ASP A 63 5.26 3.80 32.48
CA ASP A 63 4.26 3.47 33.50
C ASP A 63 4.91 2.87 34.75
N LYS A 64 5.91 1.99 34.56
CA LYS A 64 6.67 1.45 35.68
C LYS A 64 7.43 2.56 36.43
N ALA A 65 8.16 3.42 35.72
CA ALA A 65 8.91 4.52 36.34
C ALA A 65 7.99 5.46 37.14
N TYR A 66 6.80 5.75 36.60
CA TYR A 66 5.79 6.55 37.29
C TYR A 66 5.24 5.85 38.56
N ARG A 67 4.92 4.56 38.46
CA ARG A 67 4.43 3.76 39.61
C ARG A 67 5.49 3.62 40.71
N ASP A 68 6.75 3.48 40.33
CA ASP A 68 7.88 3.34 41.25
C ASP A 68 8.32 4.70 41.84
N LYS A 69 7.63 5.79 41.49
CA LYS A 69 7.89 7.18 41.94
C LYS A 69 9.31 7.64 41.63
N GLU A 70 9.81 7.26 40.46
CA GLU A 70 11.09 7.75 39.95
C GLU A 70 11.04 9.27 39.63
N ASP A 71 12.20 9.86 39.32
CA ASP A 71 12.32 11.27 38.96
C ASP A 71 11.39 11.64 37.78
N GLU A 72 10.68 12.76 37.92
CA GLU A 72 9.73 13.27 36.91
C GLU A 72 10.38 13.40 35.53
N LYS A 73 11.63 13.85 35.45
CA LYS A 73 12.38 13.97 34.19
C LYS A 73 12.57 12.63 33.50
N LYS A 74 12.74 11.55 34.29
CA LYS A 74 12.88 10.20 33.74
C LYS A 74 11.54 9.71 33.18
N VAL A 75 10.44 9.95 33.89
CA VAL A 75 9.09 9.63 33.41
C VAL A 75 8.80 10.39 32.12
N ASP A 76 9.12 11.69 32.08
CA ASP A 76 8.95 12.55 30.90
C ASP A 76 9.76 12.06 29.70
N GLN A 77 11.02 11.69 29.91
CA GLN A 77 11.88 11.16 28.85
C GLN A 77 11.33 9.84 28.29
N LEU A 78 10.89 8.94 29.17
CA LEU A 78 10.31 7.66 28.75
C LEU A 78 8.99 7.89 27.98
N ALA A 79 8.13 8.79 28.46
CA ALA A 79 6.91 9.16 27.76
C ALA A 79 7.18 9.80 26.39
N TYR A 80 8.22 10.64 26.28
CA TYR A 80 8.67 11.18 25.00
C TYR A 80 9.11 10.06 24.04
N LEU A 81 9.91 9.11 24.50
CA LEU A 81 10.34 7.97 23.68
C LEU A 81 9.18 7.08 23.25
N THR A 82 8.20 6.85 24.13
CA THR A 82 6.95 6.17 23.77
C THR A 82 6.25 6.87 22.62
N ASN A 83 6.08 8.19 22.70
CA ASN A 83 5.48 8.97 21.61
C ASN A 83 6.28 8.85 20.30
N GLN A 84 7.61 8.91 20.37
CA GLN A 84 8.45 8.69 19.18
C GLN A 84 8.23 7.31 18.56
N ARG A 85 8.10 6.25 19.37
CA ARG A 85 7.81 4.90 18.86
C ARG A 85 6.41 4.78 18.27
N VAL A 86 5.43 5.47 18.85
CA VAL A 86 4.07 5.54 18.28
C VAL A 86 4.11 6.18 16.89
N GLU A 87 4.84 7.28 16.70
CA GLU A 87 4.97 7.92 15.38
C GLU A 87 5.69 7.02 14.37
N VAL A 88 6.76 6.34 14.77
CA VAL A 88 7.43 5.35 13.90
C VAL A 88 6.47 4.24 13.44
N ALA A 89 5.60 3.76 14.33
CA ALA A 89 4.60 2.77 13.96
C ALA A 89 3.57 3.33 12.96
N LYS A 90 3.10 4.57 13.16
CA LYS A 90 2.20 5.25 12.22
C LYS A 90 2.84 5.45 10.84
N ASP A 91 4.08 5.91 10.81
CA ASP A 91 4.84 6.09 9.56
C ASP A 91 5.03 4.77 8.83
N THR A 92 5.30 3.69 9.57
CA THR A 92 5.42 2.34 9.00
C THR A 92 4.12 1.87 8.36
N ILE A 93 2.97 2.15 8.99
CA ILE A 93 1.65 1.87 8.41
C ILE A 93 1.50 2.61 7.08
N VAL A 94 1.74 3.92 7.06
CA VAL A 94 1.61 4.75 5.85
C VAL A 94 2.54 4.26 4.74
N LEU A 95 3.78 3.94 5.09
CA LEU A 95 4.77 3.42 4.16
C LEU A 95 4.28 2.11 3.52
N ARG A 96 3.96 1.09 4.31
CA ARG A 96 3.57 -0.23 3.79
C ARG A 96 2.23 -0.19 3.05
N GLU A 97 1.30 0.68 3.44
CA GLU A 97 0.09 0.95 2.65
C GLU A 97 0.40 1.54 1.27
N SER A 98 1.33 2.49 1.21
CA SER A 98 1.74 3.11 -0.05
C SER A 98 2.44 2.12 -0.98
N GLU A 99 3.30 1.26 -0.45
CA GLU A 99 3.97 0.19 -1.19
C GLU A 99 2.97 -0.80 -1.78
N ALA A 100 1.95 -1.19 -1.00
CA ALA A 100 0.88 -2.06 -1.47
C ALA A 100 0.08 -1.43 -2.62
N LYS A 101 -0.21 -0.12 -2.55
CA LYS A 101 -0.88 0.62 -3.64
C LYS A 101 -0.03 0.66 -4.90
N LEU A 102 1.28 0.93 -4.77
CA LEU A 102 2.20 0.95 -5.90
C LEU A 102 2.33 -0.40 -6.59
N LYS A 103 2.40 -1.50 -5.81
CA LYS A 103 2.42 -2.85 -6.37
C LYS A 103 1.20 -3.11 -7.25
N ASN A 104 0.00 -2.75 -6.77
CA ASN A 104 -1.24 -2.96 -7.52
C ASN A 104 -1.28 -2.10 -8.80
N ALA A 105 -0.79 -0.86 -8.76
CA ALA A 105 -0.70 -0.01 -9.94
C ALA A 105 0.27 -0.56 -11.00
N GLY A 106 1.37 -1.20 -10.59
CA GLY A 106 2.27 -1.92 -11.50
C GLY A 106 1.57 -3.07 -12.23
N ASP A 107 0.81 -3.88 -11.48
CA ASP A 107 0.05 -5.00 -12.03
C ASP A 107 -1.05 -4.51 -13.00
N GLU A 108 -1.74 -3.41 -12.68
CA GLU A 108 -2.74 -2.78 -13.54
C GLU A 108 -2.12 -2.22 -14.84
N ARG A 109 -0.98 -1.53 -14.74
CA ARG A 109 -0.23 -1.05 -15.91
C ARG A 109 0.19 -2.20 -16.82
N ALA A 110 0.68 -3.31 -16.24
CA ALA A 110 1.08 -4.48 -17.01
C ALA A 110 -0.11 -5.08 -17.78
N ARG A 111 -1.27 -5.20 -17.14
CA ARG A 111 -2.51 -5.65 -17.79
C ARG A 111 -2.94 -4.72 -18.92
N ALA A 112 -2.97 -3.41 -18.68
CA ALA A 112 -3.35 -2.43 -19.69
C ALA A 112 -2.42 -2.46 -20.92
N LEU A 113 -1.12 -2.68 -20.71
CA LEU A 113 -0.17 -2.85 -21.82
C LEU A 113 -0.43 -4.13 -22.61
N LEU A 114 -0.73 -5.25 -21.96
CA LEU A 114 -1.09 -6.51 -22.64
C LEU A 114 -2.38 -6.35 -23.44
N ASP A 115 -3.42 -5.76 -22.85
CA ASP A 115 -4.71 -5.52 -23.51
C ASP A 115 -4.56 -4.64 -24.75
N ALA A 116 -3.73 -3.59 -24.67
CA ALA A 116 -3.42 -2.73 -25.80
C ALA A 116 -2.68 -3.47 -26.92
N ARG A 117 -1.78 -4.41 -26.60
CA ARG A 117 -1.11 -5.25 -27.60
C ARG A 117 -2.06 -6.25 -28.24
N ASP A 118 -2.93 -6.87 -27.47
CA ASP A 118 -3.94 -7.79 -28.00
C ASP A 118 -4.94 -7.08 -28.93
N ALA A 119 -5.35 -5.85 -28.59
CA ALA A 119 -6.17 -5.02 -29.46
C ALA A 119 -5.47 -4.70 -30.79
N GLN A 120 -4.18 -4.34 -30.76
CA GLN A 120 -3.38 -4.12 -31.97
C GLN A 120 -3.27 -5.38 -32.84
N ILE A 121 -3.05 -6.55 -32.22
CA ILE A 121 -2.98 -7.83 -32.95
C ILE A 121 -4.32 -8.14 -33.60
N LYS A 122 -5.45 -8.00 -32.87
CA LYS A 122 -6.79 -8.22 -33.43
C LYS A 122 -7.09 -7.29 -34.60
N GLN A 123 -6.72 -6.02 -34.50
CA GLN A 123 -6.88 -5.06 -35.60
C GLN A 123 -6.05 -5.48 -36.82
N LEU A 124 -4.83 -5.99 -36.63
CA LEU A 124 -3.99 -6.51 -37.72
C LEU A 124 -4.60 -7.76 -38.36
N GLN A 125 -5.09 -8.70 -37.54
CA GLN A 125 -5.76 -9.91 -38.01
C GLN A 125 -6.98 -9.57 -38.89
N ASN A 126 -7.83 -8.65 -38.42
CA ASN A 126 -9.03 -8.22 -39.14
C ASN A 126 -8.73 -7.44 -40.43
N SER A 127 -7.65 -6.65 -40.46
CA SER A 127 -7.33 -5.80 -41.62
C SER A 127 -6.55 -6.49 -42.71
N LEU A 128 -5.80 -7.56 -42.39
CA LEU A 128 -4.86 -8.21 -43.30
C LEU A 128 -5.09 -9.72 -43.46
N ASN A 129 -6.20 -10.29 -42.99
CA ASN A 129 -6.43 -11.74 -42.92
C ASN A 129 -5.24 -12.48 -42.29
N ALA A 130 -4.68 -11.88 -41.24
CA ALA A 130 -3.46 -12.38 -40.64
C ALA A 130 -3.76 -13.61 -39.77
N LYS A 131 -3.04 -14.71 -39.99
CA LYS A 131 -3.11 -15.93 -39.19
C LYS A 131 -1.92 -16.00 -38.24
N GLN A 132 -2.16 -16.37 -36.98
CA GLN A 132 -1.08 -16.64 -36.06
C GLN A 132 -0.43 -17.99 -36.41
N THR A 133 0.91 -18.02 -36.49
CA THR A 133 1.71 -19.23 -36.73
C THR A 133 2.84 -19.30 -35.72
N ASP A 134 3.49 -20.46 -35.58
CA ASP A 134 4.64 -20.64 -34.67
C ASP A 134 5.83 -19.72 -35.01
N ARG A 135 5.90 -19.26 -36.25
CA ARG A 135 6.93 -18.32 -36.74
C ARG A 135 6.52 -16.84 -36.64
N GLY A 136 5.37 -16.54 -36.05
CA GLY A 136 4.81 -15.20 -35.95
C GLY A 136 3.52 -15.02 -36.72
N THR A 137 3.12 -13.77 -36.95
CA THR A 137 1.87 -13.44 -37.64
C THR A 137 2.05 -13.54 -39.16
N LEU A 138 1.44 -14.55 -39.79
CA LEU A 138 1.39 -14.74 -41.24
C LEU A 138 0.29 -13.85 -41.83
N VAL A 139 0.67 -12.87 -42.65
CA VAL A 139 -0.28 -12.08 -43.43
C VAL A 139 -0.36 -12.67 -44.83
N THR A 140 -1.54 -13.13 -45.25
CA THR A 140 -1.76 -13.58 -46.63
C THR A 140 -2.52 -12.53 -47.40
N PHE A 141 -1.86 -11.94 -48.39
CA PHE A 141 -2.51 -11.04 -49.33
C PHE A 141 -3.33 -11.84 -50.34
N GLY A 142 -4.66 -11.76 -50.23
CA GLY A 142 -5.59 -12.42 -51.14
C GLY A 142 -5.49 -11.92 -52.59
N ASP A 143 -5.90 -12.79 -53.51
CA ASP A 143 -6.07 -12.65 -54.96
C ASP A 143 -5.04 -11.80 -55.73
N VAL A 144 -4.07 -12.53 -56.29
CA VAL A 144 -3.24 -12.13 -57.45
C VAL A 144 -2.73 -10.70 -57.35
N LEU A 145 -1.76 -10.50 -56.46
CA LEU A 145 -1.06 -9.22 -56.27
C LEU A 145 -0.42 -8.70 -57.55
N PHE A 146 -0.03 -9.60 -58.46
CA PHE A 146 0.75 -9.29 -59.64
C PHE A 146 0.00 -9.61 -60.93
N ALA A 147 0.27 -8.88 -62.02
CA ALA A 147 -0.20 -9.31 -63.33
C ALA A 147 0.39 -10.69 -63.71
N THR A 148 -0.35 -11.48 -64.50
CA THR A 148 0.06 -12.83 -64.90
C THR A 148 1.45 -12.80 -65.55
N ASN A 149 2.37 -13.61 -65.03
CA ASN A 149 3.75 -13.70 -65.49
C ASN A 149 4.52 -12.35 -65.45
N LYS A 150 4.17 -11.46 -64.53
CA LYS A 150 4.83 -10.17 -64.31
C LYS A 150 5.06 -9.92 -62.82
N SER A 151 5.97 -8.99 -62.50
CA SER A 151 6.20 -8.49 -61.14
C SER A 151 5.51 -7.15 -60.85
N ASP A 152 4.68 -6.67 -61.79
CA ASP A 152 3.91 -5.43 -61.62
C ASP A 152 2.71 -5.66 -60.69
N LEU A 153 2.62 -4.87 -59.62
CA LEU A 153 1.50 -4.90 -58.70
C LEU A 153 0.21 -4.39 -59.36
N LYS A 154 -0.89 -5.11 -59.15
CA LYS A 154 -2.23 -4.60 -59.48
C LYS A 154 -2.65 -3.50 -58.50
N SER A 155 -3.59 -2.66 -58.93
CA SER A 155 -4.16 -1.60 -58.09
C SER A 155 -4.75 -2.11 -56.76
N SER A 156 -5.34 -3.31 -56.75
CA SER A 156 -5.83 -3.99 -55.55
C SER A 156 -4.71 -4.39 -54.57
N GLY A 157 -3.56 -4.82 -55.09
CA GLY A 157 -2.39 -5.20 -54.30
C GLY A 157 -1.71 -4.01 -53.63
N LEU A 158 -1.68 -2.86 -54.31
CA LEU A 158 -1.11 -1.62 -53.79
C LEU A 158 -1.81 -1.16 -52.51
N VAL A 159 -3.13 -1.29 -52.38
CA VAL A 159 -3.88 -0.86 -51.19
C VAL A 159 -3.43 -1.64 -49.95
N ASN A 160 -3.31 -2.96 -50.06
CA ASN A 160 -2.95 -3.81 -48.92
C ASN A 160 -1.47 -3.71 -48.56
N ILE A 161 -0.58 -3.59 -49.56
CA ILE A 161 0.84 -3.33 -49.34
C ILE A 161 1.07 -1.97 -48.69
N THR A 162 0.33 -0.94 -49.09
CA THR A 162 0.42 0.39 -48.46
C THR A 162 0.02 0.33 -46.99
N LYS A 163 -1.02 -0.44 -46.64
CA LYS A 163 -1.42 -0.65 -45.24
C LYS A 163 -0.35 -1.39 -44.44
N LEU A 164 0.26 -2.44 -44.99
CA LEU A 164 1.37 -3.14 -44.33
C LEU A 164 2.58 -2.21 -44.16
N ALA A 165 2.95 -1.46 -45.19
CA ALA A 165 4.05 -0.51 -45.13
C ALA A 165 3.81 0.58 -44.07
N GLN A 166 2.57 1.08 -43.95
CA GLN A 166 2.19 1.99 -42.87
C GLN A 166 2.35 1.34 -41.50
N PHE A 167 1.83 0.12 -41.32
CA PHE A 167 1.95 -0.61 -40.06
C PHE A 167 3.41 -0.84 -39.65
N LEU A 168 4.29 -1.20 -40.58
CA LEU A 168 5.73 -1.41 -40.30
C LEU A 168 6.45 -0.09 -39.96
N ARG A 169 6.07 1.02 -40.58
CA ARG A 169 6.59 2.35 -40.21
C ARG A 169 6.18 2.74 -38.79
N ASP A 170 4.95 2.42 -38.39
CA ASP A 170 4.42 2.71 -37.05
C ASP A 170 4.95 1.73 -35.97
N ASN A 171 5.54 0.60 -36.38
CA ASN A 171 6.07 -0.45 -35.49
C ASN A 171 7.50 -0.86 -35.91
N PRO A 172 8.52 0.00 -35.72
CA PRO A 172 9.87 -0.18 -36.27
C PRO A 172 10.67 -1.34 -35.65
N ASP A 173 10.23 -1.87 -34.51
CA ASP A 173 10.78 -3.05 -33.85
C ASP A 173 10.38 -4.36 -34.56
N ARG A 174 9.35 -4.33 -35.42
CA ARG A 174 8.84 -5.51 -36.11
C ARG A 174 9.67 -5.83 -37.34
N LYS A 175 10.15 -7.08 -37.41
CA LYS A 175 10.82 -7.64 -38.59
C LYS A 175 9.84 -8.45 -39.42
N VAL A 176 10.01 -8.41 -40.74
CA VAL A 176 9.20 -9.14 -41.71
C VAL A 176 10.05 -10.03 -42.59
N ILE A 177 9.48 -11.18 -42.97
CA ILE A 177 10.01 -12.09 -43.97
C ILE A 177 8.94 -12.17 -45.06
N VAL A 178 9.34 -12.01 -46.31
CA VAL A 178 8.46 -12.12 -47.48
C VAL A 178 8.71 -13.49 -48.10
N GLU A 179 7.65 -14.27 -48.27
CA GLU A 179 7.63 -15.62 -48.85
C GLU A 179 6.67 -15.67 -50.05
#